data_AF-A0A7C3XS64-F1
#
_entry.id   AF-A0A7C3XS64-F1
#
_cell.length_a   1.000
_cell.length_b   1.000
_cell.length_c   1.000
_cell.angle_alpha   90.00
_cell.angle_beta   90.00
_cell.angle_gamma   90.00
#
_symmetry.space_group_name_H-M   'P 1'
#
loop_
_entity.id
_entity.type
_entity.pdbx_description
1 polymer ?
#
loop_
_entity_poly.entity_id
_entity_poly.type
_entity_poly.pdbx_seq_one_letter_code
_entity_poly.pdbx_strand_id
1 'polypeptide(L)'
;MIHAATESLESRVLLATLPVTDIGARLDIAEATGGGSVASPVIAYNPNDPRKLVSVFQSYEPDSGSNQQIFIRGVYSVDAGSSWAAFDLPENLRDPTMPDDFPPFYGVSAPSLSFDNLGNFYVVYSEFNATLARAGAIVLHKFDFTGAQPVMDSKLNDVVLYRWAGQDPASFPCVVADTTVASFTDPDTKAVQTNALLNLPAGEGRVAGQGAVYVSYSVRHTLADGSQNSAIWVMASQDGARTFSTPVKVNDSKYGDAIDHTAPQMVVSQGS
;
A
#
# COMPACT_ATOMS: atom_id res chain seq x y z
N MET A 1 -0.37 -33.21 -66.38
CA MET A 1 0.29 -32.05 -65.75
C MET A 1 -0.47 -31.81 -64.44
N ILE A 2 0.08 -32.28 -63.33
CA ILE A 2 -0.59 -32.30 -62.01
C ILE A 2 -0.07 -31.08 -61.24
N HIS A 3 -0.96 -30.12 -60.97
CA HIS A 3 -0.65 -28.97 -60.12
C HIS A 3 -0.65 -29.42 -58.66
N ALA A 4 0.54 -29.53 -58.05
CA ALA A 4 0.67 -29.63 -56.62
C ALA A 4 0.43 -28.23 -56.03
N ALA A 5 -0.74 -28.01 -55.44
CA ALA A 5 -1.02 -26.81 -54.66
C ALA A 5 -0.24 -26.93 -53.34
N THR A 6 0.76 -26.10 -53.16
CA THR A 6 1.46 -25.90 -51.89
C THR A 6 0.54 -25.13 -50.95
N GLU A 7 -0.08 -25.81 -49.99
CA GLU A 7 -0.74 -25.14 -48.86
C GLU A 7 0.30 -24.28 -48.11
N SER A 8 -0.02 -23.00 -47.90
CA SER A 8 0.80 -22.13 -47.05
C SER A 8 0.77 -22.68 -45.63
N LEU A 9 1.94 -22.95 -45.06
CA LEU A 9 2.09 -23.26 -43.65
C LEU A 9 1.43 -22.16 -42.82
N GLU A 10 0.41 -22.52 -42.02
CA GLU A 10 -0.18 -21.61 -41.05
C GLU A 10 0.90 -21.10 -40.09
N SER A 11 0.90 -19.79 -39.84
CA SER A 11 1.80 -19.16 -38.89
C SER A 11 1.54 -19.75 -37.50
N ARG A 12 2.50 -20.52 -36.99
CA ARG A 12 2.44 -21.00 -35.61
C ARG A 12 2.75 -19.84 -34.69
N VAL A 13 1.70 -19.33 -34.04
CA VAL A 13 1.84 -18.41 -32.91
C VAL A 13 2.60 -19.17 -31.83
N LEU A 14 3.88 -18.82 -31.64
CA LEU A 14 4.64 -19.24 -30.47
C LEU A 14 3.93 -18.64 -29.26
N LEU A 15 3.33 -19.51 -28.43
CA LEU A 15 2.86 -19.11 -27.11
C LEU A 15 4.06 -18.51 -26.37
N ALA A 16 3.93 -17.27 -25.90
CA ALA A 16 4.97 -16.65 -25.10
C ALA A 16 5.24 -17.52 -23.87
N THR A 17 6.39 -18.20 -23.84
CA THR A 17 6.82 -18.91 -22.64
C THR A 17 7.40 -17.89 -21.70
N LEU A 18 6.80 -17.75 -20.52
CA LEU A 18 7.42 -16.99 -19.44
C LEU A 18 8.81 -17.60 -19.15
N PRO A 19 9.85 -16.79 -18.92
CA PRO A 19 11.14 -17.30 -18.48
C PRO A 19 10.98 -18.20 -17.26
N VAL A 20 11.82 -19.23 -17.15
CA VAL A 20 11.84 -20.10 -15.96
C VAL A 20 12.10 -19.23 -14.73
N THR A 21 11.23 -19.33 -13.73
CA THR A 21 11.43 -18.67 -12.44
C THR A 21 12.66 -19.25 -11.77
N ASP A 22 13.71 -18.44 -11.62
CA ASP A 22 14.89 -18.81 -10.83
C ASP A 22 14.61 -18.47 -9.37
N ILE A 23 14.49 -19.49 -8.53
CA ILE A 23 14.33 -19.32 -7.09
C ILE A 23 15.71 -19.45 -6.48
N GLY A 24 16.31 -18.31 -6.11
CA GLY A 24 17.61 -18.27 -5.46
C GLY A 24 17.62 -18.90 -4.06
N ALA A 25 18.76 -18.76 -3.38
CA ALA A 25 18.88 -19.19 -1.99
C ALA A 25 17.90 -18.42 -1.08
N ARG A 26 17.48 -19.07 0.01
CA ARG A 26 16.68 -18.41 1.05
C ARG A 26 17.50 -17.26 1.64
N LEU A 27 16.92 -16.07 1.61
CA LEU A 27 17.48 -14.85 2.19
C LEU A 27 16.59 -14.36 3.32
N ASP A 28 17.18 -13.98 4.44
CA ASP A 28 16.48 -13.25 5.50
C ASP A 28 16.50 -11.76 5.21
N ILE A 29 15.39 -11.24 4.71
CA ILE A 29 15.28 -9.82 4.34
C ILE A 29 15.31 -8.88 5.56
N ALA A 30 15.03 -9.38 6.77
CA ALA A 30 15.07 -8.57 8.01
C ALA A 30 16.49 -8.39 8.55
N GLU A 31 17.47 -9.16 8.05
CA GLU A 31 18.87 -8.99 8.42
C GLU A 31 19.39 -7.60 8.05
N ALA A 32 18.88 -7.01 6.96
CA ALA A 32 19.22 -5.66 6.51
C ALA A 32 18.87 -4.57 7.54
N THR A 33 17.99 -4.85 8.51
CA THR A 33 17.61 -3.94 9.59
C THR A 33 18.20 -4.34 10.96
N GLY A 34 19.18 -5.25 10.99
CA GLY A 34 19.83 -5.72 12.21
C GLY A 34 19.18 -6.96 12.86
N GLY A 35 18.21 -7.58 12.19
CA GLY A 35 17.48 -8.75 12.71
C GLY A 35 16.49 -8.42 13.84
N GLY A 36 15.92 -9.44 14.47
CA GLY A 36 15.01 -9.29 15.62
C GLY A 36 13.67 -10.01 15.47
N SER A 37 12.74 -9.71 16.38
CA SER A 37 11.37 -10.22 16.31
C SER A 37 10.57 -9.39 15.32
N VAL A 38 10.42 -9.92 14.10
CA VAL A 38 9.67 -9.27 13.01
C VAL A 38 8.33 -9.96 12.77
N ALA A 39 7.34 -9.19 12.33
CA ALA A 39 5.99 -9.69 12.05
C ALA A 39 5.31 -8.94 10.91
N SER A 40 4.23 -9.54 10.37
CA SER A 40 3.35 -8.94 9.36
C SER A 40 4.07 -8.36 8.12
N PRO A 41 4.94 -9.13 7.44
CA PRO A 41 5.62 -8.63 6.25
C PRO A 41 4.64 -8.42 5.09
N VAL A 42 4.83 -7.33 4.35
CA VAL A 42 4.15 -7.06 3.08
C VAL A 42 5.21 -6.66 2.06
N ILE A 43 5.13 -7.27 0.87
CA ILE A 43 6.07 -7.05 -0.24
C ILE A 43 5.30 -6.60 -1.49
N ALA A 44 5.88 -5.66 -2.23
CA ALA A 44 5.37 -5.23 -3.53
C ALA A 44 6.54 -5.01 -4.50
N TYR A 45 6.27 -5.14 -5.79
CA TYR A 45 7.21 -4.82 -6.86
C TYR A 45 6.73 -3.61 -7.65
N ASN A 46 7.66 -2.85 -8.22
CA ASN A 46 7.32 -1.76 -9.13
C ASN A 46 6.81 -2.34 -10.46
N PRO A 47 5.58 -2.03 -10.90
CA PRO A 47 5.00 -2.60 -12.12
C PRO A 47 5.79 -2.24 -13.40
N ASN A 48 6.58 -1.16 -13.38
CA ASN A 48 7.41 -0.73 -14.51
C ASN A 48 8.85 -1.25 -14.45
N ASP A 49 9.28 -1.78 -13.30
CA ASP A 49 10.60 -2.38 -13.11
C ASP A 49 10.51 -3.49 -12.06
N PRO A 50 10.25 -4.75 -12.46
CA PRO A 50 10.07 -5.86 -11.53
C PRO A 50 11.36 -6.22 -10.77
N ARG A 51 12.51 -5.63 -11.11
CA ARG A 51 13.72 -5.76 -10.31
C ARG A 51 13.68 -4.91 -9.03
N LYS A 52 12.79 -3.91 -8.98
CA LYS A 52 12.60 -3.05 -7.81
C LYS A 52 11.50 -3.60 -6.93
N LEU A 53 11.87 -4.02 -5.73
CA LEU A 53 10.96 -4.52 -4.72
C LEU A 53 11.08 -3.71 -3.44
N VAL A 54 10.00 -3.63 -2.70
CA VAL A 54 9.95 -3.06 -1.36
C VAL A 54 9.23 -4.05 -0.47
N SER A 55 9.77 -4.27 0.73
CA SER A 55 9.11 -5.00 1.80
C SER A 55 9.05 -4.13 3.04
N VAL A 56 7.90 -4.13 3.70
CA VAL A 56 7.66 -3.45 4.97
C VAL A 56 7.17 -4.45 6.00
N PHE A 57 7.61 -4.32 7.25
CA PHE A 57 7.26 -5.25 8.32
C PHE A 57 7.30 -4.55 9.69
N GLN A 58 6.67 -5.16 10.68
CA GLN A 58 6.78 -4.74 12.07
C GLN A 58 8.07 -5.28 12.68
N SER A 59 8.72 -4.48 13.52
CA SER A 59 9.88 -4.86 14.33
C SER A 59 9.59 -4.54 15.81
N TYR A 60 9.78 -5.52 16.70
CA TYR A 60 9.72 -5.30 18.15
C TYR A 60 11.11 -5.04 18.73
N GLU A 61 11.29 -3.84 19.29
CA GLU A 61 12.55 -3.31 19.77
C GLU A 61 12.35 -2.77 21.21
N PRO A 62 12.29 -3.65 22.23
CA PRO A 62 12.03 -3.26 23.62
C PRO A 62 13.13 -2.40 24.23
N ASP A 63 14.34 -2.49 23.69
CA ASP A 63 15.53 -1.79 24.19
C ASP A 63 15.82 -0.48 23.43
N SER A 64 14.84 0.05 22.68
CA SER A 64 14.98 1.28 21.88
C SER A 64 15.34 2.53 22.70
N GLY A 65 15.17 2.47 24.03
CA GLY A 65 15.35 3.62 24.93
C GLY A 65 14.26 4.68 24.79
N SER A 66 13.22 4.44 24.00
CA SER A 66 12.07 5.33 23.80
C SER A 66 10.76 4.65 24.24
N ASN A 67 9.67 5.43 24.30
CA ASN A 67 8.34 4.87 24.56
C ASN A 67 7.81 4.02 23.39
N GLN A 68 8.34 4.24 22.18
CA GLN A 68 8.03 3.43 21.02
C GLN A 68 8.82 2.13 21.07
N GLN A 69 8.10 1.01 21.10
CA GLN A 69 8.71 -0.33 21.16
C GLN A 69 8.39 -1.17 19.91
N ILE A 70 7.40 -0.76 19.10
CA ILE A 70 7.08 -1.44 17.85
C ILE A 70 7.22 -0.43 16.71
N PHE A 71 8.00 -0.79 15.71
CA PHE A 71 8.36 0.06 14.58
C PHE A 71 7.89 -0.58 13.27
N ILE A 72 7.57 0.24 12.26
CA ILE A 72 7.56 -0.24 10.88
C ILE A 72 8.98 -0.06 10.35
N ARG A 73 9.51 -1.13 9.77
CA ARG A 73 10.80 -1.15 9.09
C ARG A 73 10.59 -1.44 7.62
N GLY A 74 11.50 -0.92 6.81
CA GLY A 74 11.45 -1.01 5.36
C GLY A 74 12.76 -1.50 4.79
N VAL A 75 12.68 -2.42 3.84
CA VAL A 75 13.81 -2.88 3.03
C VAL A 75 13.42 -2.85 1.55
N TYR A 76 14.40 -2.65 0.68
CA TYR A 76 14.19 -2.59 -0.75
C TYR A 76 15.26 -3.39 -1.50
N SER A 77 14.93 -3.80 -2.73
CA SER A 77 15.85 -4.44 -3.67
C SER A 77 15.81 -3.71 -5.01
N VAL A 78 16.94 -3.71 -5.73
CA VAL A 78 17.07 -3.20 -7.11
C VAL A 78 17.55 -4.28 -8.09
N ASP A 79 17.57 -5.53 -7.64
CA ASP A 79 18.14 -6.71 -8.31
C ASP A 79 17.23 -7.94 -8.18
N ALA A 80 15.91 -7.71 -8.25
CA ALA A 80 14.88 -8.74 -8.23
C ALA A 80 14.89 -9.60 -6.95
N GLY A 81 15.32 -9.02 -5.82
CA GLY A 81 15.36 -9.65 -4.51
C GLY A 81 16.66 -10.40 -4.22
N SER A 82 17.70 -10.26 -5.06
CA SER A 82 19.00 -10.91 -4.84
C SER A 82 19.76 -10.28 -3.68
N SER A 83 19.61 -8.97 -3.47
CA SER A 83 20.11 -8.24 -2.31
C SER A 83 19.07 -7.23 -1.81
N TRP A 84 19.17 -6.90 -0.52
CA TRP A 84 18.24 -5.99 0.15
C TRP A 84 19.01 -4.96 0.97
N ALA A 85 18.52 -3.73 0.96
CA ALA A 85 19.03 -2.62 1.77
C ALA A 85 17.89 -1.98 2.56
N ALA A 86 18.18 -1.48 3.76
CA ALA A 86 17.20 -0.77 4.57
C ALA A 86 16.93 0.64 4.01
N PHE A 87 15.74 1.16 4.26
CA PHE A 87 15.41 2.57 4.10
C PHE A 87 14.68 3.09 5.34
N ASP A 88 14.78 4.39 5.58
CA ASP A 88 14.23 5.02 6.78
C ASP A 88 12.73 5.28 6.66
N LEU A 89 12.02 4.94 7.74
CA LEU A 89 10.64 5.36 8.01
C LEU A 89 10.65 6.26 9.25
N PRO A 90 9.73 7.24 9.35
CA PRO A 90 9.69 8.15 10.49
C PRO A 90 9.34 7.41 11.79
N GLU A 91 9.65 8.05 12.92
CA GLU A 91 9.11 7.65 14.21
C GLU A 91 7.59 7.80 14.24
N ASN A 92 6.93 7.12 15.19
CA ASN A 92 5.50 7.26 15.34
C ASN A 92 5.10 8.69 15.73
N LEU A 93 3.87 9.06 15.40
CA LEU A 93 3.27 10.31 15.86
C LEU A 93 3.25 10.39 17.38
N ARG A 94 3.34 11.62 17.87
CA ARG A 94 3.22 11.98 19.28
C ARG A 94 1.79 11.66 19.78
N ASP A 95 1.67 10.91 20.88
CA ASP A 95 0.38 10.53 21.48
C ASP A 95 -0.25 11.75 22.19
N PRO A 96 -1.35 12.33 21.66
CA PRO A 96 -1.94 13.53 22.21
C PRO A 96 -2.66 13.32 23.55
N THR A 97 -2.82 12.07 24.01
CA THR A 97 -3.53 11.74 25.25
C THR A 97 -2.63 11.62 26.47
N MET A 98 -1.31 11.72 26.28
CA MET A 98 -0.32 11.65 27.35
C MET A 98 0.13 13.08 27.75
N PRO A 99 -0.08 13.49 29.02
CA PRO A 99 0.12 14.88 29.45
C PRO A 99 1.60 15.30 29.64
N ASP A 100 2.54 14.36 29.73
CA ASP A 100 3.97 14.63 29.90
C ASP A 100 4.72 14.36 28.58
N ASP A 101 5.37 15.38 28.01
CA ASP A 101 6.26 15.33 26.83
C ASP A 101 5.70 14.70 25.52
N PHE A 102 4.40 14.38 25.48
CA PHE A 102 3.71 13.71 24.37
C PHE A 102 4.57 12.62 23.74
N PRO A 103 4.90 11.51 24.43
CA PRO A 103 5.73 10.46 23.84
C PRO A 103 5.13 9.96 22.51
N PRO A 104 5.95 9.46 21.57
CA PRO A 104 5.44 8.78 20.39
C PRO A 104 4.48 7.63 20.77
N PHE A 105 3.54 7.31 19.89
CA PHE A 105 2.69 6.14 20.04
C PHE A 105 3.55 4.90 20.29
N TYR A 106 3.09 4.08 21.23
CA TYR A 106 3.82 2.91 21.72
C TYR A 106 4.15 1.91 20.60
N GLY A 107 3.21 1.67 19.69
CA GLY A 107 3.38 0.66 18.66
C GLY A 107 2.61 0.90 17.38
N VAL A 108 2.86 0.00 16.43
CA VAL A 108 2.32 0.03 15.07
C VAL A 108 1.79 -1.32 14.65
N SER A 109 0.87 -1.37 13.69
CA SER A 109 0.33 -2.62 13.14
C SER A 109 -0.21 -2.53 11.73
N ALA A 110 -0.37 -3.72 11.13
CA ALA A 110 -1.00 -3.95 9.85
C ALA A 110 -0.46 -3.02 8.74
N PRO A 111 0.85 -3.08 8.43
CA PRO A 111 1.36 -2.33 7.30
C PRO A 111 0.73 -2.83 6.00
N SER A 112 0.57 -1.93 5.04
CA SER A 112 0.16 -2.22 3.67
C SER A 112 0.96 -1.33 2.72
N LEU A 113 1.24 -1.85 1.52
CA LEU A 113 2.17 -1.29 0.56
C LEU A 113 1.60 -1.40 -0.86
N SER A 114 1.74 -0.35 -1.67
CA SER A 114 1.39 -0.39 -3.10
C SER A 114 2.28 0.55 -3.92
N PHE A 115 2.57 0.17 -5.16
CA PHE A 115 3.24 1.02 -6.16
C PHE A 115 2.24 1.71 -7.08
N ASP A 116 2.59 2.91 -7.54
CA ASP A 116 1.95 3.54 -8.69
C ASP A 116 2.77 3.37 -9.98
N ASN A 117 2.22 3.87 -11.09
CA ASN A 117 2.86 3.84 -12.40
C ASN A 117 4.01 4.83 -12.60
N LEU A 118 4.27 5.72 -11.64
CA LEU A 118 5.37 6.67 -11.71
C LEU A 118 6.58 6.21 -10.91
N GLY A 119 6.52 5.00 -10.33
CA GLY A 119 7.59 4.45 -9.50
C GLY A 119 7.58 5.00 -8.08
N ASN A 120 6.48 5.64 -7.64
CA ASN A 120 6.27 5.90 -6.22
C ASN A 120 5.67 4.65 -5.56
N PHE A 121 5.91 4.52 -4.26
CA PHE A 121 5.16 3.59 -3.43
C PHE A 121 4.62 4.28 -2.18
N TYR A 122 3.58 3.66 -1.63
CA TYR A 122 2.84 4.16 -0.47
C TYR A 122 2.89 3.11 0.63
N VAL A 123 3.22 3.54 1.84
CA VAL A 123 3.16 2.69 3.04
C VAL A 123 2.07 3.24 3.94
N VAL A 124 1.09 2.42 4.28
CA VAL A 124 0.04 2.77 5.27
C VAL A 124 0.10 1.79 6.43
N TYR A 125 -0.09 2.26 7.67
CA TYR A 125 -0.17 1.42 8.85
C TYR A 125 -0.97 2.11 9.98
N SER A 126 -1.32 1.34 11.01
CA SER A 126 -1.95 1.87 12.22
C SER A 126 -0.89 2.15 13.29
N GLU A 127 -0.93 3.32 13.90
CA GLU A 127 -0.20 3.67 15.12
C GLU A 127 -1.15 3.67 16.31
N PHE A 128 -0.69 3.24 17.47
CA PHE A 128 -1.51 3.17 18.67
C PHE A 128 -0.70 3.26 19.95
N ASN A 129 -1.34 3.74 21.01
CA ASN A 129 -0.76 3.68 22.35
C ASN A 129 -0.77 2.25 22.90
N ALA A 130 -0.28 2.00 24.11
CA ALA A 130 -0.18 0.63 24.66
C ALA A 130 -1.51 -0.17 24.67
N THR A 131 -2.65 0.51 24.52
CA THR A 131 -3.98 -0.11 24.36
C THR A 131 -4.69 0.47 23.13
N LEU A 132 -4.75 -0.27 22.02
CA LEU A 132 -5.41 0.12 20.74
C LEU A 132 -6.71 0.95 20.88
N ALA A 133 -7.52 0.69 21.92
CA ALA A 133 -8.80 1.33 22.16
C ALA A 133 -8.74 2.81 22.61
N ARG A 134 -7.61 3.33 23.12
CA ARG A 134 -7.58 4.67 23.74
C ARG A 134 -7.25 5.79 22.76
N ALA A 135 -6.16 5.63 22.01
CA ALA A 135 -5.71 6.60 21.02
C ALA A 135 -4.83 5.96 19.96
N GLY A 136 -4.84 6.55 18.77
CA GLY A 136 -4.00 6.14 17.65
C GLY A 136 -4.34 6.87 16.37
N ALA A 137 -3.69 6.45 15.28
CA ALA A 137 -3.89 7.01 13.96
C ALA A 137 -3.71 5.96 12.85
N ILE A 138 -4.34 6.20 11.70
CA ILE A 138 -3.95 5.59 10.43
C ILE A 138 -3.06 6.60 9.71
N VAL A 139 -1.83 6.21 9.40
CA VAL A 139 -0.82 7.08 8.80
C VAL A 139 -0.36 6.54 7.46
N LEU A 140 -0.04 7.44 6.54
CA LEU A 140 0.51 7.13 5.22
C LEU A 140 1.80 7.89 4.96
N HIS A 141 2.73 7.21 4.32
CA HIS A 141 3.97 7.77 3.78
C HIS A 141 4.08 7.48 2.30
N LYS A 142 4.68 8.41 1.55
CA LYS A 142 4.99 8.23 0.14
C LYS A 142 6.50 8.27 -0.08
N PHE A 143 6.98 7.41 -0.96
CA PHE A 143 8.37 7.33 -1.39
C PHE A 143 8.46 7.35 -2.91
N ASP A 144 9.43 8.07 -3.45
CA ASP A 144 9.89 7.96 -4.84
C ASP A 144 10.94 6.84 -4.93
N PHE A 145 10.73 5.85 -5.80
CA PHE A 145 11.67 4.77 -6.06
C PHE A 145 12.07 4.67 -7.54
N THR A 146 12.14 5.81 -8.23
CA THR A 146 12.68 5.92 -9.59
C THR A 146 14.21 5.79 -9.62
N GLY A 147 14.89 6.18 -8.54
CA GLY A 147 16.35 6.10 -8.36
C GLY A 147 16.88 4.73 -7.90
N ALA A 148 18.10 4.74 -7.34
CA ALA A 148 18.76 3.54 -6.80
C ALA A 148 18.32 3.18 -5.36
N GLN A 149 17.66 4.10 -4.65
CA GLN A 149 17.12 3.91 -3.31
C GLN A 149 15.78 4.63 -3.18
N PRO A 150 14.86 4.17 -2.32
CA PRO A 150 13.67 4.92 -1.95
C PRO A 150 14.03 6.28 -1.34
N VAL A 151 13.32 7.33 -1.76
CA VAL A 151 13.43 8.68 -1.20
C VAL A 151 12.05 9.11 -0.72
N MET A 152 11.92 9.41 0.56
CA MET A 152 10.67 9.87 1.14
C MET A 152 10.25 11.24 0.57
N ASP A 153 8.98 11.38 0.21
CA ASP A 153 8.40 12.67 -0.17
C ASP A 153 8.19 13.50 1.10
N SER A 154 8.99 14.56 1.27
CA SER A 154 8.99 15.41 2.46
C SER A 154 7.70 16.20 2.70
N LYS A 155 6.77 16.22 1.74
CA LYS A 155 5.44 16.81 1.91
C LYS A 155 4.39 15.77 2.30
N LEU A 156 4.73 14.49 2.18
CA LEU A 156 3.85 13.34 2.37
C LEU A 156 4.50 12.33 3.31
N ASN A 157 5.24 12.84 4.30
CA ASN A 157 5.61 12.11 5.51
C ASN A 157 4.53 12.36 6.57
N ASP A 158 4.12 11.31 7.27
CA ASP A 158 3.14 11.39 8.37
C ASP A 158 1.74 11.91 7.96
N VAL A 159 1.24 11.51 6.79
CA VAL A 159 -0.13 11.88 6.36
C VAL A 159 -1.14 11.15 7.23
N VAL A 160 -1.79 11.88 8.15
CA VAL A 160 -2.82 11.34 9.04
C VAL A 160 -4.14 11.19 8.30
N LEU A 161 -4.53 9.95 8.02
CA LEU A 161 -5.77 9.61 7.31
C LEU A 161 -6.97 9.50 8.25
N TYR A 162 -6.71 9.06 9.47
CA TYR A 162 -7.71 8.95 10.53
C TYR A 162 -7.01 9.03 11.88
N ARG A 163 -7.63 9.64 12.89
CA ARG A 163 -7.11 9.74 14.24
C ARG A 163 -8.24 9.52 15.23
N TRP A 164 -7.97 8.75 16.28
CA TRP A 164 -8.90 8.55 17.39
C TRP A 164 -8.24 8.92 18.71
N ALA A 165 -9.02 9.54 19.59
CA ALA A 165 -8.69 9.79 20.99
C ALA A 165 -10.02 9.89 21.74
N GLY A 166 -10.40 8.83 22.46
CA GLY A 166 -11.76 8.70 23.02
C GLY A 166 -12.86 8.57 21.94
N GLN A 167 -12.48 8.15 20.74
CA GLN A 167 -13.36 7.83 19.62
C GLN A 167 -13.15 6.38 19.20
N ASP A 168 -13.95 5.92 18.22
CA ASP A 168 -13.89 4.56 17.70
C ASP A 168 -12.52 4.25 17.07
N PRO A 169 -11.81 3.20 17.52
CA PRO A 169 -10.49 2.88 17.00
C PRO A 169 -10.55 2.33 15.58
N ALA A 170 -9.55 2.67 14.77
CA ALA A 170 -9.37 2.14 13.43
C ALA A 170 -8.21 1.13 13.36
N SER A 171 -8.32 0.14 12.47
CA SER A 171 -7.31 -0.91 12.30
C SER A 171 -7.35 -1.52 10.90
N PHE A 172 -6.31 -2.29 10.58
CA PHE A 172 -6.15 -3.00 9.31
C PHE A 172 -6.25 -2.09 8.07
N PRO A 173 -5.41 -1.04 7.96
CA PRO A 173 -5.40 -0.24 6.77
C PRO A 173 -4.86 -1.03 5.58
N CYS A 174 -5.44 -0.79 4.41
CA CYS A 174 -4.97 -1.31 3.14
C CYS A 174 -4.86 -0.15 2.15
N VAL A 175 -3.74 -0.06 1.44
CA VAL A 175 -3.52 0.91 0.36
C VAL A 175 -3.44 0.19 -0.97
N VAL A 176 -4.04 0.77 -2.01
CA VAL A 176 -3.79 0.40 -3.39
C VAL A 176 -3.65 1.67 -4.23
N ALA A 177 -2.63 1.72 -5.07
CA ALA A 177 -2.49 2.76 -6.07
C ALA A 177 -2.92 2.20 -7.43
N ASP A 178 -3.74 2.97 -8.13
CA ASP A 178 -4.22 2.64 -9.46
C ASP A 178 -3.06 2.73 -10.45
N THR A 179 -2.76 1.59 -11.06
CA THR A 179 -1.71 1.41 -12.05
C THR A 179 -2.26 1.38 -13.47
N THR A 180 -3.50 1.84 -13.72
CA THR A 180 -4.05 1.97 -15.07
C THR A 180 -3.18 2.87 -15.96
N VAL A 181 -3.11 2.54 -17.26
CA VAL A 181 -2.43 3.37 -18.26
C VAL A 181 -3.39 4.40 -18.85
N ALA A 182 -2.86 5.54 -19.27
CA ALA A 182 -3.67 6.62 -19.84
C ALA A 182 -4.38 6.21 -21.14
N SER A 183 -3.77 5.30 -21.90
CA SER A 183 -4.37 4.70 -23.08
C SER A 183 -3.89 3.28 -23.29
N PHE A 184 -4.79 2.40 -23.72
CA PHE A 184 -4.50 1.04 -24.13
C PHE A 184 -5.04 0.82 -25.54
N THR A 185 -4.22 0.25 -26.43
CA THR A 185 -4.69 -0.19 -27.75
C THR A 185 -4.94 -1.68 -27.69
N ASP A 186 -6.20 -2.07 -27.78
CA ASP A 186 -6.59 -3.48 -27.81
C ASP A 186 -5.89 -4.17 -29.01
N PRO A 187 -5.16 -5.27 -28.77
CA PRO A 187 -4.37 -5.93 -29.82
C PRO A 187 -5.23 -6.59 -30.90
N ASP A 188 -6.47 -6.98 -30.59
CA ASP A 188 -7.37 -7.68 -31.50
C ASP A 188 -8.21 -6.68 -32.29
N THR A 189 -8.85 -5.73 -31.61
CA THR A 189 -9.76 -4.77 -32.24
C THR A 189 -9.06 -3.53 -32.78
N LYS A 190 -7.82 -3.28 -32.34
CA LYS A 190 -7.08 -2.02 -32.55
C LYS A 190 -7.80 -0.78 -32.00
N ALA A 191 -8.85 -0.96 -31.20
CA ALA A 191 -9.54 0.14 -30.56
C ALA A 191 -8.65 0.74 -29.47
N VAL A 192 -8.49 2.07 -29.51
CA VAL A 192 -7.80 2.81 -28.46
C VAL A 192 -8.80 3.12 -27.37
N GLN A 193 -8.61 2.53 -26.20
CA GLN A 193 -9.32 2.88 -24.98
C GLN A 193 -8.51 3.95 -24.25
N THR A 194 -9.14 5.06 -23.90
CA THR A 194 -8.50 6.15 -23.14
C THR A 194 -9.10 6.24 -21.75
N ASN A 195 -8.25 6.27 -20.73
CA ASN A 195 -8.68 6.57 -19.37
C ASN A 195 -8.76 8.10 -19.23
N ALA A 196 -9.98 8.63 -19.29
CA ALA A 196 -10.21 10.07 -19.16
C ALA A 196 -9.70 10.63 -17.81
N LEU A 197 -9.65 9.82 -16.75
CA LEU A 197 -9.18 10.26 -15.43
C LEU A 197 -7.66 10.52 -15.40
N LEU A 198 -6.91 9.80 -16.23
CA LEU A 198 -5.45 9.92 -16.37
C LEU A 198 -5.01 10.92 -17.44
N ASN A 199 -5.90 11.27 -18.39
CA ASN A 199 -5.63 12.20 -19.48
C ASN A 199 -6.00 13.66 -19.16
N LEU A 200 -6.34 13.97 -17.92
CA LEU A 200 -6.60 15.34 -17.51
C LEU A 200 -5.27 16.11 -17.46
N PRO A 201 -5.20 17.33 -18.01
CA PRO A 201 -3.99 18.14 -17.95
C PRO A 201 -3.55 18.32 -16.50
N ALA A 202 -2.23 18.33 -16.26
CA ALA A 202 -1.68 18.62 -14.94
C ALA A 202 -2.22 19.99 -14.45
N GLY A 203 -3.14 19.93 -13.48
CA GLY A 203 -3.95 21.04 -13.02
C GLY A 203 -4.92 20.54 -11.96
N GLU A 204 -5.29 21.39 -10.99
CA GLU A 204 -6.13 21.01 -9.84
C GLU A 204 -5.54 19.89 -8.95
N GLY A 205 -4.22 19.93 -8.71
CA GLY A 205 -3.56 18.99 -7.79
C GLY A 205 -3.17 17.64 -8.42
N ARG A 206 -3.75 17.25 -9.56
CA ARG A 206 -3.43 15.99 -10.26
C ARG A 206 -1.99 15.94 -10.75
N VAL A 207 -1.41 14.75 -10.74
CA VAL A 207 -0.10 14.45 -11.34
C VAL A 207 -0.33 13.63 -12.61
N ALA A 208 0.16 14.11 -13.75
CA ALA A 208 -0.03 13.43 -15.03
C ALA A 208 0.55 12.01 -14.99
N GLY A 209 -0.22 11.03 -15.46
CA GLY A 209 0.17 9.61 -15.46
C GLY A 209 0.08 8.90 -14.11
N GLN A 210 -0.32 9.60 -13.04
CA GLN A 210 -0.56 8.99 -11.74
C GLN A 210 -2.04 8.60 -11.60
N GLY A 211 -2.31 7.32 -11.32
CA GLY A 211 -3.64 6.87 -10.94
C GLY A 211 -4.05 7.31 -9.54
N ALA A 212 -5.32 7.10 -9.21
CA ALA A 212 -5.84 7.38 -7.87
C ALA A 212 -5.18 6.47 -6.82
N VAL A 213 -5.03 6.98 -5.60
CA VAL A 213 -4.59 6.20 -4.44
C VAL A 213 -5.81 5.96 -3.55
N TYR A 214 -6.12 4.70 -3.29
CA TYR A 214 -7.22 4.31 -2.42
C TYR A 214 -6.66 3.80 -1.10
N VAL A 215 -7.26 4.23 0.00
CA VAL A 215 -6.99 3.66 1.32
C VAL A 215 -8.30 3.18 1.92
N SER A 216 -8.27 1.97 2.45
CA SER A 216 -9.36 1.41 3.24
C SER A 216 -8.87 1.06 4.63
N TYR A 217 -9.78 1.03 5.61
CA TYR A 217 -9.51 0.57 6.97
C TYR A 217 -10.81 0.13 7.63
N SER A 218 -10.70 -0.65 8.70
CA SER A 218 -11.83 -1.00 9.55
C SER A 218 -11.91 -0.03 10.74
N VAL A 219 -13.12 0.40 11.10
CA VAL A 219 -13.39 1.19 12.31
C VAL A 219 -14.29 0.37 13.22
N ARG A 220 -13.92 0.23 14.49
CA ARG A 220 -14.73 -0.47 15.50
C ARG A 220 -15.63 0.53 16.22
N HIS A 221 -16.91 0.50 15.89
CA HIS A 221 -17.94 1.37 16.45
C HIS A 221 -18.45 0.83 17.78
N THR A 222 -18.55 1.71 18.77
CA THR A 222 -19.25 1.41 20.03
C THR A 222 -20.68 1.93 19.95
N LEU A 223 -21.66 1.02 20.02
CA LEU A 223 -23.09 1.33 19.93
C LEU A 223 -23.64 1.85 21.28
N ALA A 224 -24.83 2.44 21.24
CA ALA A 224 -25.47 3.03 22.41
C ALA A 224 -25.75 2.03 23.55
N ASP A 225 -25.89 0.73 23.22
CA ASP A 225 -26.05 -0.36 24.18
C ASP A 225 -24.71 -0.92 24.70
N GLY A 226 -23.58 -0.35 24.27
CA GLY A 226 -22.23 -0.78 24.60
C GLY A 226 -21.70 -1.94 23.77
N SER A 227 -22.50 -2.50 22.86
CA SER A 227 -22.01 -3.52 21.91
C SER A 227 -21.07 -2.89 20.88
N GLN A 228 -20.24 -3.72 20.26
CA GLN A 228 -19.24 -3.30 19.28
C GLN A 228 -19.51 -3.92 17.91
N ASN A 229 -19.29 -3.16 16.84
CA ASN A 229 -19.35 -3.66 15.47
C ASN A 229 -18.30 -2.93 14.61
N SER A 230 -17.62 -3.66 13.73
CA SER A 230 -16.63 -3.12 12.79
C SER A 230 -17.20 -2.82 11.40
N ALA A 231 -16.92 -1.63 10.88
CA ALA A 231 -17.30 -1.20 9.53
C ALA A 231 -16.07 -0.88 8.67
N ILE A 232 -16.17 -1.11 7.35
CA ILE A 232 -15.11 -0.79 6.41
C ILE A 232 -15.35 0.60 5.84
N TRP A 233 -14.30 1.42 5.90
CA TRP A 233 -14.26 2.77 5.35
C TRP A 233 -13.23 2.84 4.23
N VAL A 234 -13.53 3.65 3.21
CA VAL A 234 -12.67 3.88 2.06
C VAL A 234 -12.55 5.38 1.79
N MET A 235 -11.35 5.83 1.42
CA MET A 235 -11.06 7.17 0.91
C MET A 235 -10.19 7.07 -0.33
N ALA A 236 -10.23 8.11 -1.17
CA ALA A 236 -9.43 8.17 -2.38
C ALA A 236 -8.71 9.51 -2.51
N SER A 237 -7.53 9.47 -3.10
CA SER A 237 -6.72 10.62 -3.49
C SER A 237 -6.58 10.62 -5.01
N GLN A 238 -6.76 11.78 -5.65
CA GLN A 238 -6.51 11.98 -7.09
C GLN A 238 -5.24 12.78 -7.37
N ASP A 239 -4.49 13.17 -6.35
CA ASP A 239 -3.35 14.10 -6.42
C ASP A 239 -2.05 13.50 -5.86
N GLY A 240 -1.93 12.16 -5.92
CA GLY A 240 -0.74 11.44 -5.49
C GLY A 240 -0.54 11.40 -3.98
N ALA A 241 -1.65 11.28 -3.24
CA ALA A 241 -1.80 11.23 -1.78
C ALA A 241 -1.66 12.58 -1.05
N ARG A 242 -1.73 13.72 -1.76
CA ARG A 242 -1.65 15.05 -1.13
C ARG A 242 -2.93 15.42 -0.41
N THR A 243 -4.07 15.04 -0.96
CA THR A 243 -5.38 15.21 -0.33
C THR A 243 -6.22 13.96 -0.53
N PHE A 244 -7.03 13.63 0.48
CA PHE A 244 -7.96 12.51 0.43
C PHE A 244 -9.40 13.01 0.52
N SER A 245 -10.30 12.30 -0.17
CA SER A 245 -11.74 12.50 -0.03
C SER A 245 -12.20 12.25 1.40
N THR A 246 -13.39 12.74 1.75
CA THR A 246 -14.08 12.30 2.96
C THR A 246 -14.21 10.77 2.96
N PRO A 247 -13.94 10.08 4.08
CA PRO A 247 -14.15 8.64 4.19
C PRO A 247 -15.61 8.25 3.90
N VAL A 248 -15.80 7.16 3.18
CA VAL A 248 -17.11 6.57 2.88
C VAL A 248 -17.17 5.16 3.44
N LYS A 249 -18.22 4.86 4.21
CA LYS A 249 -18.52 3.49 4.65
C LYS A 249 -19.01 2.66 3.46
N VAL A 250 -18.42 1.48 3.25
CA VAL A 250 -18.72 0.63 2.06
C VAL A 250 -19.49 -0.64 2.37
N ASN A 251 -19.59 -1.06 3.63
CA ASN A 251 -20.46 -2.17 4.00
C ASN A 251 -21.90 -1.71 4.23
N ASP A 252 -22.84 -2.54 3.78
CA ASP A 252 -24.29 -2.33 3.82
C ASP A 252 -24.94 -2.67 5.17
N SER A 253 -24.26 -3.46 6.01
CA SER A 253 -24.76 -3.82 7.33
C SER A 253 -25.10 -2.57 8.16
N LYS A 254 -26.28 -2.59 8.77
CA LYS A 254 -26.65 -1.57 9.75
C LYS A 254 -25.72 -1.74 10.94
N TYR A 255 -25.33 -0.62 11.54
CA TYR A 255 -24.65 -0.66 12.82
C TYR A 255 -25.52 -1.44 13.81
N GLY A 256 -25.01 -2.56 14.34
CA GLY A 256 -25.74 -3.46 15.23
C GLY A 256 -26.18 -4.79 14.60
N ASP A 257 -25.94 -5.02 13.31
CA ASP A 257 -26.01 -6.37 12.77
C ASP A 257 -24.84 -7.20 13.35
N ALA A 258 -25.05 -8.47 13.68
CA ALA A 258 -24.10 -9.32 14.41
C ALA A 258 -22.84 -9.73 13.61
N ILE A 259 -22.47 -8.97 12.56
CA ILE A 259 -21.37 -9.26 11.66
C ILE A 259 -20.34 -8.15 11.75
N ASP A 260 -19.12 -8.53 12.17
CA ASP A 260 -17.95 -7.66 12.15
C ASP A 260 -17.28 -7.70 10.78
N HIS A 261 -17.11 -6.54 10.15
CA HIS A 261 -16.33 -6.41 8.92
C HIS A 261 -14.95 -5.83 9.22
N THR A 262 -13.92 -6.66 9.06
CA THR A 262 -12.52 -6.31 9.37
C THR A 262 -11.58 -6.72 8.25
N ALA A 263 -10.33 -6.25 8.32
CA ALA A 263 -9.25 -6.61 7.41
C ALA A 263 -9.58 -6.44 5.91
N PRO A 264 -9.94 -5.21 5.47
CA PRO A 264 -10.20 -4.97 4.06
C PRO A 264 -8.96 -5.27 3.21
N GLN A 265 -9.19 -5.81 2.02
CA GLN A 265 -8.18 -6.01 0.99
C GLN A 265 -8.67 -5.33 -0.29
N MET A 266 -7.78 -4.61 -0.96
CA MET A 266 -8.06 -3.97 -2.23
C MET A 266 -7.06 -4.45 -3.27
N VAL A 267 -7.55 -4.62 -4.49
CA VAL A 267 -6.74 -4.92 -5.66
C VAL A 267 -7.24 -4.05 -6.81
N VAL A 268 -6.31 -3.50 -7.58
CA VAL A 268 -6.60 -2.86 -8.86
C VAL A 268 -6.16 -3.83 -9.95
N SER A 269 -7.08 -4.20 -10.83
CA SER A 269 -6.79 -5.03 -11.99
C SER A 269 -7.11 -4.25 -13.26
N GLN A 270 -6.22 -4.30 -14.24
CA GLN A 270 -6.56 -3.93 -15.61
C GLN A 270 -7.14 -5.16 -16.31
N GLY A 271 -8.21 -4.99 -17.06
CA GLY A 271 -8.65 -6.01 -18.01
C GLY A 271 -7.56 -6.19 -19.07
N SER A 272 -7.09 -7.43 -19.22
CA SER A 272 -6.14 -7.84 -20.26
C SER A 272 -6.83 -8.00 -21.61
#